data_AF-A0A3D1QU62-F1
#
_entry.id   AF-A0A3D1QU62-F1
#
_cell.length_a   1.000
_cell.length_b   1.000
_cell.length_c   1.000
_cell.angle_alpha   90.00
_cell.angle_beta   90.00
_cell.angle_gamma   90.00
#
_symmetry.space_group_name_H-M   'P 1'
#
loop_
_entity.id
_entity.type
_entity.pdbx_description
1 polymer ?
#
loop_
_entity_poly.entity_id
_entity_poly.type
_entity_poly.pdbx_seq_one_letter_code
_entity_poly.pdbx_strand_id
1 'polypeptide(L)'
;KQLAQWVQRVKQNWAQVRFIEITDDGPVSGDPSWPDSMTADYFESQLFRLNPAAFGASAATRDYVFHTIAGLAANSPPLAPWQPSAPLVYGRCDPYDSEQNGLEYQKLSQRSGGLRYPICQHQSFDAVFEQVALGIIEGTRMSCEFSVPSVPADSSLDNTTIDMVPSNGGPRVSLAHVANLAACTDDAFYVEGGIIKLCPGACTFWQEDRDAKVEVLFTCEPQIAP
;
A
#
# COMPACT_ATOMS: atom_id res chain seq x y z
N LYS A 1 41.43 3.59 -7.92
CA LYS A 1 40.09 4.16 -8.21
C LYS A 1 39.05 3.27 -7.55
N GLN A 2 38.60 3.60 -6.34
CA GLN A 2 37.48 2.92 -5.70
C GLN A 2 36.22 3.67 -6.13
N LEU A 3 35.42 3.07 -7.00
CA LEU A 3 34.07 3.55 -7.29
C LEU A 3 33.23 3.24 -6.05
N ALA A 4 32.80 4.27 -5.33
CA ALA A 4 31.83 4.09 -4.26
C ALA A 4 30.45 3.88 -4.92
N GLN A 5 30.06 2.63 -5.10
CA GLN A 5 28.72 2.26 -5.54
C GLN A 5 27.82 2.18 -4.31
N TRP A 6 26.87 3.11 -4.21
CA TRP A 6 25.78 3.02 -3.25
C TRP A 6 24.59 2.35 -3.94
N VAL A 7 24.37 1.07 -3.63
CA VAL A 7 23.16 0.36 -4.04
C VAL A 7 22.06 0.72 -3.06
N GLN A 8 21.29 1.76 -3.39
CA GLN A 8 20.05 2.00 -2.67
C GLN A 8 18.99 1.10 -3.30
N ARG A 9 18.74 -0.05 -2.65
CA ARG A 9 17.49 -0.76 -2.88
C ARG A 9 16.37 0.17 -2.44
N VAL A 10 15.72 0.80 -3.42
CA VAL A 10 14.41 1.41 -3.22
C VAL A 10 13.49 0.23 -2.89
N LYS A 11 13.46 -0.13 -1.60
CA LYS A 11 12.51 -1.07 -1.02
C LYS A 11 11.14 -0.40 -1.02
N GLN A 12 10.62 -0.07 -2.20
CA GLN A 12 9.21 0.19 -2.33
C GLN A 12 8.53 -1.16 -2.33
N ASN A 13 7.61 -1.29 -1.39
CA ASN A 13 6.72 -2.42 -1.19
C ASN A 13 7.39 -3.61 -0.49
N TRP A 14 7.58 -3.49 0.83
CA TRP A 14 6.83 -4.49 1.60
C TRP A 14 5.38 -4.26 1.21
N ALA A 15 4.74 -5.23 0.55
CA ALA A 15 3.33 -5.12 0.19
C ALA A 15 2.59 -4.51 1.39
N GLN A 16 1.96 -3.34 1.18
CA GLN A 16 1.30 -2.58 2.23
C GLN A 16 0.57 -3.53 3.17
N VAL A 17 0.84 -3.45 4.48
CA VAL A 17 0.32 -4.46 5.40
C VAL A 17 -1.20 -4.42 5.37
N ARG A 18 -1.82 -5.59 5.19
CA ARG A 18 -3.27 -5.73 5.18
C ARG A 18 -3.74 -6.57 6.34
N PHE A 19 -4.71 -6.04 7.07
CA PHE A 19 -5.42 -6.74 8.12
C PHE A 19 -6.78 -7.18 7.60
N ILE A 20 -7.23 -8.35 8.03
CA ILE A 20 -8.61 -8.80 7.88
C ILE A 20 -9.08 -9.19 9.27
N GLU A 21 -9.96 -8.38 9.84
CA GLU A 21 -10.64 -8.71 11.08
C GLU A 21 -11.94 -9.47 10.78
N ILE A 22 -12.16 -10.59 11.47
CA ILE A 22 -13.36 -11.40 11.35
C ILE A 22 -13.94 -11.60 12.76
N THR A 23 -15.10 -11.00 13.02
CA THR A 23 -15.69 -10.99 14.37
C THR A 23 -17.19 -10.68 14.36
N ASP A 24 -18.00 -11.40 15.11
CA ASP A 24 -19.39 -11.02 15.39
C ASP A 24 -19.51 -10.13 16.64
N ASP A 25 -18.38 -9.78 17.27
CA ASP A 25 -18.27 -8.87 18.39
C ASP A 25 -17.94 -7.43 17.95
N GLY A 26 -17.83 -6.55 18.94
CA GLY A 26 -17.29 -5.21 18.79
C GLY A 26 -16.68 -4.76 20.11
N PRO A 27 -15.57 -4.00 20.11
CA PRO A 27 -15.12 -3.37 21.34
C PRO A 27 -16.21 -2.39 21.77
N VAL A 28 -16.92 -2.74 22.84
CA VAL A 28 -18.02 -1.93 23.37
C VAL A 28 -17.39 -0.74 24.09
N SER A 29 -17.70 0.48 23.67
CA SER A 29 -17.57 1.61 24.59
C SER A 29 -18.64 1.46 25.68
N GLY A 30 -18.24 1.25 26.93
CA GLY A 30 -19.10 1.19 28.11
C GLY A 30 -19.35 -0.20 28.71
N ASP A 31 -18.68 -1.27 28.25
CA ASP A 31 -18.68 -2.56 28.96
C ASP A 31 -17.62 -2.52 30.07
N PRO A 32 -17.96 -2.58 31.37
CA PRO A 32 -17.00 -2.54 32.47
C PRO A 32 -16.03 -3.74 32.51
N SER A 33 -16.29 -4.79 31.74
CA SER A 33 -15.44 -5.99 31.57
C SER A 33 -14.30 -5.76 30.57
N TRP A 34 -14.44 -4.75 29.70
CA TRP A 34 -13.47 -4.38 28.69
C TRP A 34 -12.99 -2.96 28.94
N PRO A 35 -11.70 -2.65 28.80
CA PRO A 35 -11.30 -1.27 28.93
C PRO A 35 -11.98 -0.48 27.81
N ASP A 36 -12.66 0.62 28.15
CA ASP A 36 -13.22 1.67 27.26
C ASP A 36 -12.19 2.26 26.26
N SER A 37 -10.99 1.67 26.19
CA SER A 37 -9.83 2.12 25.45
C SER A 37 -9.62 1.43 24.11
N MET A 38 -10.34 0.37 23.72
CA MET A 38 -10.09 -0.31 22.43
C MET A 38 -10.81 0.35 21.23
N THR A 39 -10.67 1.68 21.12
CA THR A 39 -11.18 2.45 19.99
C THR A 39 -10.29 2.30 18.75
N ALA A 40 -10.82 2.64 17.57
CA ALA A 40 -10.02 2.74 16.35
C ALA A 40 -8.81 3.68 16.54
N ASP A 41 -9.01 4.84 17.18
CA ASP A 41 -7.92 5.79 17.45
C ASP A 41 -6.83 5.19 18.35
N TYR A 42 -7.23 4.46 19.38
CA TYR A 42 -6.28 3.80 20.27
C TYR A 42 -5.49 2.71 19.54
N PHE A 43 -6.17 1.84 18.79
CA PHE A 43 -5.53 0.81 17.97
C PHE A 43 -4.48 1.43 17.04
N GLU A 44 -4.85 2.47 16.29
CA GLU A 44 -3.93 3.15 15.38
C GLU A 44 -2.73 3.77 16.11
N SER A 45 -2.96 4.38 17.27
CA SER A 45 -1.87 4.95 18.07
C SER A 45 -0.84 3.90 18.51
N GLN A 46 -1.29 2.67 18.83
CA GLN A 46 -0.40 1.57 19.18
C GLN A 46 0.30 1.04 17.93
N LEU A 47 -0.42 0.90 16.81
CA LEU A 47 0.12 0.39 15.56
C LEU A 47 1.24 1.29 15.00
N PHE A 48 1.03 2.60 14.97
CA PHE A 48 2.03 3.58 14.52
C PHE A 48 3.29 3.57 15.42
N ARG A 49 3.12 3.33 16.72
CA ARG A 49 4.26 3.21 17.66
C ARG A 49 5.01 1.89 17.52
N LEU A 50 4.31 0.82 17.14
CA LEU A 50 4.90 -0.52 17.04
C LEU A 50 5.92 -0.58 15.91
N ASN A 51 5.56 -0.10 14.72
CA ASN A 51 6.46 -0.08 13.57
C ASN A 51 6.08 1.04 12.57
N PRO A 52 6.53 2.28 12.80
CA PRO A 52 6.17 3.41 11.95
C PRO A 52 6.67 3.25 10.51
N ALA A 53 7.72 2.45 10.30
CA ALA A 53 8.25 2.16 8.97
C ALA A 53 7.36 1.19 8.17
N ALA A 54 6.54 0.37 8.83
CA ALA A 54 5.66 -0.60 8.19
C ALA A 54 4.19 -0.14 8.08
N PHE A 55 3.74 0.73 9.00
CA PHE A 55 2.33 1.11 9.10
C PHE A 55 2.07 2.61 8.91
N GLY A 56 3.12 3.40 8.72
CA GLY A 56 3.07 4.85 8.83
C GLY A 56 3.29 5.35 10.25
N ALA A 57 3.70 6.61 10.37
CA ALA A 57 4.00 7.23 11.66
C ALA A 57 2.80 7.94 12.31
N SER A 58 1.71 8.14 11.56
CA SER A 58 0.54 8.91 11.99
C SER A 58 -0.68 8.62 11.12
N ALA A 59 -1.85 9.13 11.52
CA ALA A 59 -3.07 9.04 10.72
C ALA A 59 -2.95 9.71 9.33
N ALA A 60 -2.08 10.71 9.18
CA ALA A 60 -1.82 11.40 7.91
C ALA A 60 -0.83 10.65 7.01
N THR A 61 0.01 9.80 7.60
CA THR A 61 1.05 9.03 6.89
C THR A 61 0.81 7.53 6.95
N ARG A 62 -0.45 7.14 7.21
CA ARG A 62 -0.90 5.75 7.32
C ARG A 62 -0.48 4.95 6.08
N ASP A 63 0.11 3.79 6.32
CA ASP A 63 0.54 2.86 5.28
C ASP A 63 0.13 1.41 5.60
N TYR A 64 -1.16 1.21 5.80
CA TYR A 64 -1.79 -0.11 5.98
C TYR A 64 -3.24 -0.05 5.51
N VAL A 65 -3.83 -1.21 5.21
CA VAL A 65 -5.27 -1.36 4.95
C VAL A 65 -5.88 -2.34 5.94
N PHE A 66 -7.04 -2.01 6.49
CA PHE A 66 -7.77 -2.85 7.43
C PHE A 66 -9.12 -3.19 6.84
N HIS A 67 -9.37 -4.46 6.57
CA HIS A 67 -10.68 -4.95 6.13
C HIS A 67 -11.46 -5.49 7.32
N THR A 68 -12.78 -5.35 7.29
CA THR A 68 -13.67 -5.85 8.36
C THR A 68 -14.69 -6.81 7.80
N ILE A 69 -14.77 -8.00 8.38
CA ILE A 69 -15.88 -8.93 8.24
C ILE A 69 -16.53 -8.99 9.63
N ALA A 70 -17.67 -8.31 9.81
CA ALA A 70 -18.28 -8.24 11.14
C ALA A 70 -19.79 -8.45 11.15
N GLY A 71 -20.42 -8.42 12.33
CA GLY A 71 -21.88 -8.51 12.46
C GLY A 71 -22.68 -7.34 11.90
N LEU A 72 -22.15 -6.53 10.98
CA LEU A 72 -22.87 -5.41 10.37
C LEU A 72 -23.93 -5.88 9.37
N ALA A 73 -25.02 -5.12 9.24
CA ALA A 73 -26.05 -5.37 8.25
C ALA A 73 -25.49 -5.42 6.80
N ALA A 74 -26.07 -6.29 5.98
CA ALA A 74 -25.66 -6.47 4.60
C ALA A 74 -25.91 -5.22 3.75
N ASN A 75 -25.10 -5.05 2.70
CA ASN A 75 -25.32 -4.02 1.70
C ASN A 75 -26.44 -4.42 0.73
N SER A 76 -26.75 -3.55 -0.24
CA SER A 76 -27.61 -3.87 -1.39
C SER A 76 -26.81 -3.72 -2.68
N PRO A 77 -26.51 -4.81 -3.42
CA PRO A 77 -26.89 -6.20 -3.13
C PRO A 77 -26.15 -6.81 -1.92
N PRO A 78 -26.66 -7.89 -1.27
CA PRO A 78 -26.12 -8.43 -0.01
C PRO A 78 -24.66 -8.88 -0.03
N LEU A 79 -24.16 -9.30 -1.20
CA LEU A 79 -22.77 -9.74 -1.39
C LEU A 79 -21.82 -8.59 -1.74
N ALA A 80 -22.33 -7.38 -2.00
CA ALA A 80 -21.47 -6.25 -2.28
C ALA A 80 -20.79 -5.75 -1.00
N PRO A 81 -19.49 -5.42 -1.04
CA PRO A 81 -18.85 -4.73 0.07
C PRO A 81 -19.50 -3.39 0.37
N TRP A 82 -19.43 -2.99 1.63
CA TRP A 82 -19.49 -1.58 1.98
C TRP A 82 -18.14 -0.94 1.66
N GLN A 83 -18.16 0.06 0.77
CA GLN A 83 -16.98 0.82 0.37
C GLN A 83 -16.44 1.68 1.53
N PRO A 84 -15.17 2.09 1.52
CA PRO A 84 -14.60 2.93 2.58
C PRO A 84 -15.33 4.28 2.74
N SER A 85 -15.86 4.82 1.65
CA SER A 85 -16.62 6.08 1.63
C SER A 85 -18.07 5.94 2.10
N ALA A 86 -18.61 4.73 2.18
CA ALA A 86 -19.99 4.52 2.61
C ALA A 86 -20.13 4.79 4.12
N PRO A 87 -21.29 5.22 4.63
CA PRO A 87 -21.50 5.47 6.07
C PRO A 87 -21.18 4.27 6.97
N LEU A 88 -21.03 4.51 8.28
CA LEU A 88 -20.99 3.44 9.27
C LEU A 88 -22.35 2.73 9.34
N VAL A 89 -22.31 1.42 9.48
CA VAL A 89 -23.50 0.57 9.52
C VAL A 89 -23.80 0.26 10.98
N TYR A 90 -24.87 0.86 11.51
CA TYR A 90 -25.30 0.70 12.89
C TYR A 90 -26.18 -0.54 13.11
N GLY A 91 -26.80 -1.06 12.04
CA GLY A 91 -27.59 -2.28 12.07
C GLY A 91 -26.72 -3.53 12.17
N ARG A 92 -27.21 -4.55 12.86
CA ARG A 92 -26.61 -5.88 12.91
C ARG A 92 -27.14 -6.76 11.77
N CYS A 93 -26.41 -7.80 11.38
CA CYS A 93 -26.93 -8.78 10.44
C CYS A 93 -27.83 -9.82 11.14
N ASP A 94 -28.94 -10.18 10.49
CA ASP A 94 -30.01 -11.10 10.91
C ASP A 94 -30.02 -12.26 9.87
N PRO A 95 -30.21 -13.55 10.24
CA PRO A 95 -30.87 -14.10 11.44
C PRO A 95 -29.98 -14.72 12.54
N TYR A 96 -28.67 -14.53 12.50
CA TYR A 96 -27.76 -15.30 13.36
C TYR A 96 -27.29 -14.57 14.64
N ASP A 97 -28.03 -13.58 15.13
CA ASP A 97 -27.76 -12.87 16.40
C ASP A 97 -26.28 -12.50 16.58
N SER A 98 -25.66 -11.84 15.58
CA SER A 98 -24.32 -11.29 15.80
C SER A 98 -24.34 -10.42 17.06
N GLU A 99 -23.42 -10.62 17.97
CA GLU A 99 -23.40 -9.91 19.25
C GLU A 99 -23.36 -8.40 19.01
N GLN A 100 -22.50 -7.95 18.09
CA GLN A 100 -22.37 -6.56 17.67
C GLN A 100 -22.04 -6.41 16.18
N ASN A 101 -22.06 -5.16 15.70
CA ASN A 101 -21.78 -4.78 14.32
C ASN A 101 -20.33 -4.34 14.05
N GLY A 102 -19.44 -4.44 15.05
CA GLY A 102 -18.02 -4.11 14.91
C GLY A 102 -17.71 -2.64 14.55
N LEU A 103 -18.39 -1.66 15.17
CA LEU A 103 -18.27 -0.23 14.80
C LEU A 103 -16.83 0.31 14.75
N GLU A 104 -15.96 -0.02 15.71
CA GLU A 104 -14.58 0.47 15.70
C GLU A 104 -13.76 -0.13 14.56
N TYR A 105 -13.98 -1.40 14.22
CA TYR A 105 -13.36 -2.04 13.06
C TYR A 105 -13.83 -1.39 11.75
N GLN A 106 -15.12 -1.04 11.66
CA GLN A 106 -15.64 -0.30 10.52
C GLN A 106 -14.94 1.06 10.36
N LYS A 107 -14.66 1.78 11.45
CA LYS A 107 -13.90 3.05 11.40
C LYS A 107 -12.48 2.82 10.88
N LEU A 108 -11.79 1.77 11.32
CA LEU A 108 -10.46 1.41 10.80
C LEU A 108 -10.51 1.14 9.30
N SER A 109 -11.52 0.42 8.83
CA SER A 109 -11.74 0.18 7.40
C SER A 109 -11.92 1.48 6.62
N GLN A 110 -12.81 2.38 7.07
CA GLN A 110 -13.01 3.66 6.38
C GLN A 110 -11.72 4.50 6.29
N ARG A 111 -10.96 4.58 7.39
CA ARG A 111 -9.74 5.40 7.49
C ARG A 111 -8.56 4.87 6.68
N SER A 112 -8.52 3.55 6.49
CA SER A 112 -7.44 2.86 5.80
C SER A 112 -7.77 2.49 4.35
N GLY A 113 -8.99 2.79 3.88
CA GLY A 113 -9.43 2.42 2.54
C GLY A 113 -9.85 0.95 2.40
N GLY A 114 -10.13 0.28 3.52
CA GLY A 114 -10.57 -1.11 3.55
C GLY A 114 -12.07 -1.31 3.35
N LEU A 115 -12.41 -2.49 2.83
CA LEU A 115 -13.76 -2.95 2.58
C LEU A 115 -14.39 -3.55 3.85
N ARG A 116 -15.72 -3.42 3.99
CA ARG A 116 -16.47 -4.00 5.11
C ARG A 116 -17.56 -4.96 4.63
N TYR A 117 -17.70 -6.10 5.30
CA TYR A 117 -18.63 -7.18 4.91
C TYR A 117 -19.41 -7.76 6.08
N PRO A 118 -20.69 -8.12 5.88
CA PRO A 118 -21.47 -8.87 6.86
C PRO A 118 -20.94 -10.30 7.06
N ILE A 119 -20.59 -10.67 8.29
CA ILE A 119 -20.19 -12.04 8.67
C ILE A 119 -21.32 -13.05 8.46
N CYS A 120 -22.58 -12.59 8.50
CA CYS A 120 -23.75 -13.44 8.29
C CYS A 120 -23.92 -13.92 6.83
N GLN A 121 -23.12 -13.44 5.87
CA GLN A 121 -23.15 -13.93 4.47
C GLN A 121 -22.21 -15.13 4.27
N HIS A 122 -22.19 -16.06 5.22
CA HIS A 122 -21.24 -17.16 5.30
C HIS A 122 -21.30 -18.15 4.13
N GLN A 123 -22.41 -18.19 3.38
CA GLN A 123 -22.55 -19.00 2.17
C GLN A 123 -21.71 -18.47 0.99
N SER A 124 -21.06 -17.31 1.14
CA SER A 124 -20.32 -16.65 0.07
C SER A 124 -19.05 -15.96 0.57
N PHE A 125 -18.39 -16.52 1.60
CA PHE A 125 -17.10 -15.99 2.06
C PHE A 125 -16.03 -16.02 0.96
N ASP A 126 -16.09 -16.94 0.00
CA ASP A 126 -15.19 -16.95 -1.16
C ASP A 126 -15.30 -15.64 -1.95
N ALA A 127 -16.51 -15.14 -2.21
CA ALA A 127 -16.72 -13.86 -2.87
C ALA A 127 -16.19 -12.68 -2.04
N VAL A 128 -16.26 -12.77 -0.70
CA VAL A 128 -15.69 -11.76 0.20
C VAL A 128 -14.16 -11.74 0.11
N PHE A 129 -13.51 -12.91 0.17
CA PHE A 129 -12.05 -13.02 0.07
C PHE A 129 -11.54 -12.69 -1.34
N GLU A 130 -12.27 -13.04 -2.40
CA GLU A 130 -11.95 -12.64 -3.78
C GLU A 130 -11.96 -11.12 -3.93
N GLN A 131 -12.94 -10.42 -3.37
CA GLN A 131 -13.01 -8.97 -3.44
C GLN A 131 -11.91 -8.30 -2.59
N VAL A 132 -11.53 -8.88 -1.45
CA VAL A 132 -10.33 -8.44 -0.71
C VAL A 132 -9.07 -8.68 -1.56
N ALA A 133 -8.97 -9.81 -2.25
CA ALA A 133 -7.87 -10.14 -3.15
C ALA A 133 -7.80 -9.19 -4.38
N LEU A 134 -8.93 -8.79 -4.94
CA LEU A 134 -8.99 -7.78 -6.01
C LEU A 134 -8.52 -6.40 -5.50
N GLY A 135 -8.92 -6.02 -4.28
CA GLY A 135 -8.42 -4.79 -3.63
C GLY A 135 -6.90 -4.84 -3.39
N ILE A 136 -6.34 -6.00 -3.05
CA ILE A 136 -4.88 -6.22 -2.98
C ILE A 136 -4.24 -5.97 -4.34
N ILE A 137 -4.82 -6.53 -5.40
CA ILE A 137 -4.34 -6.44 -6.78
C ILE A 137 -4.32 -5.00 -7.30
N GLU A 138 -5.35 -4.20 -7.01
CA GLU A 138 -5.40 -2.81 -7.45
C GLU A 138 -4.44 -1.91 -6.66
N GLY A 139 -4.29 -2.15 -5.35
CA GLY A 139 -3.40 -1.40 -4.46
C GLY A 139 -1.93 -1.81 -4.49
N THR A 140 -1.55 -2.82 -5.29
CA THR A 140 -0.15 -3.29 -5.45
C THR A 140 0.48 -2.83 -6.77
N ARG A 141 -0.22 -2.02 -7.57
CA ARG A 141 0.39 -1.41 -8.76
C ARG A 141 1.58 -0.57 -8.33
N MET A 142 2.76 -0.99 -8.75
CA MET A 142 3.98 -0.26 -8.44
C MET A 142 3.89 1.13 -9.10
N SER A 143 4.19 2.18 -8.32
CA SER A 143 4.15 3.56 -8.80
C SER A 143 5.10 3.72 -10.00
N CYS A 144 4.71 4.54 -10.96
CA CYS A 144 5.59 4.95 -12.07
C CYS A 144 6.36 6.23 -11.75
N GLU A 145 6.17 6.78 -10.55
CA GLU A 145 6.86 7.96 -10.05
C GLU A 145 7.54 7.66 -8.71
N PHE A 146 8.78 8.12 -8.55
CA PHE A 146 9.60 7.89 -7.37
C PHE A 146 10.30 9.19 -6.94
N SER A 147 10.25 9.52 -5.65
CA SER A 147 11.09 10.60 -5.10
C SER A 147 12.56 10.17 -5.13
N VAL A 148 13.44 11.05 -5.62
CA VAL A 148 14.89 10.82 -5.54
C VAL A 148 15.31 10.88 -4.06
N PRO A 149 15.92 9.83 -3.48
CA PRO A 149 16.49 9.91 -2.15
C PRO A 149 17.59 10.99 -2.13
N SER A 150 17.74 11.71 -1.01
CA SER A 150 18.69 12.84 -0.91
C SER A 150 20.07 12.46 -1.45
N VAL A 151 20.41 12.99 -2.63
CA VAL A 151 21.69 12.74 -3.28
C VAL A 151 22.79 13.39 -2.42
N PRO A 152 23.91 12.69 -2.13
CA PRO A 152 25.06 13.32 -1.49
C PRO A 152 25.48 14.58 -2.26
N ALA A 153 25.88 15.64 -1.53
CA ALA A 153 26.06 16.99 -2.08
C ALA A 153 27.06 17.11 -3.25
N ASP A 154 27.82 16.07 -3.52
CA ASP A 154 28.87 15.93 -4.53
C ASP A 154 28.50 15.01 -5.71
N SER A 155 27.23 14.62 -5.86
CA SER A 155 26.79 13.70 -6.93
C SER A 155 25.75 14.32 -7.87
N SER A 156 25.88 14.06 -9.17
CA SER A 156 24.86 14.41 -10.18
C SER A 156 23.88 13.26 -10.41
N LEU A 157 22.60 13.60 -10.56
CA LEU A 157 21.52 12.69 -10.96
C LEU A 157 21.75 12.05 -12.34
N ASP A 158 22.55 12.69 -13.20
CA ASP A 158 22.86 12.19 -14.55
C ASP A 158 23.61 10.85 -14.56
N ASN A 159 24.15 10.43 -13.41
CA ASN A 159 24.88 9.18 -13.26
C ASN A 159 24.08 8.10 -12.50
N THR A 160 22.75 8.20 -12.57
CA THR A 160 21.78 7.24 -12.00
C THR A 160 21.43 6.19 -13.05
N THR A 161 21.65 4.91 -12.72
CA THR A 161 21.13 3.79 -13.52
C THR A 161 19.97 3.16 -12.75
N ILE A 162 18.83 2.97 -13.41
CA ILE A 162 17.68 2.27 -12.84
C ILE A 162 17.58 0.93 -13.53
N ASP A 163 17.74 -0.15 -12.78
CA ASP A 163 17.56 -1.51 -13.27
C ASP A 163 16.23 -2.06 -12.77
N MET A 164 15.41 -2.54 -13.71
CA MET A 164 14.26 -3.39 -13.44
C MET A 164 14.69 -4.86 -13.49
N VAL A 165 14.29 -5.62 -12.49
CA VAL A 165 14.52 -7.07 -12.39
C VAL A 165 13.17 -7.77 -12.51
N PRO A 166 12.88 -8.43 -13.64
CA PRO A 166 11.63 -9.16 -13.85
C PRO A 166 11.42 -10.26 -12.81
N SER A 167 10.18 -10.51 -12.41
CA SER A 167 9.84 -11.56 -11.43
C SER A 167 10.04 -12.97 -11.97
N ASN A 168 9.93 -13.14 -13.28
CA ASN A 168 10.07 -14.42 -13.98
C ASN A 168 11.52 -14.92 -14.08
N GLY A 169 12.48 -14.22 -13.47
CA GLY A 169 13.91 -14.54 -13.54
C GLY A 169 14.57 -14.15 -14.87
N GLY A 170 13.89 -13.33 -15.67
CA GLY A 170 14.42 -12.75 -16.90
C GLY A 170 15.62 -11.82 -16.68
N PRO A 171 16.29 -11.41 -17.77
CA PRO A 171 17.43 -10.50 -17.67
C PRO A 171 17.01 -9.16 -17.08
N ARG A 172 17.96 -8.50 -16.38
CA ARG A 172 17.75 -7.14 -15.88
C ARG A 172 17.57 -6.19 -17.07
N VAL A 173 16.63 -5.26 -16.96
CA VAL A 173 16.37 -4.21 -17.94
C VAL A 173 16.88 -2.90 -17.36
N SER A 174 17.95 -2.36 -17.94
CA SER A 174 18.48 -1.05 -17.55
C SER A 174 17.75 0.05 -18.30
N LEU A 175 17.16 0.99 -17.56
CA LEU A 175 16.42 2.10 -18.14
C LEU A 175 17.36 3.25 -18.53
N ALA A 176 17.15 3.79 -19.73
CA ALA A 176 17.86 4.97 -20.20
C ALA A 176 17.29 6.26 -19.57
N HIS A 177 18.17 7.15 -19.09
CA HIS A 177 17.76 8.49 -18.69
C HIS A 177 17.51 9.37 -19.93
N VAL A 178 16.31 9.92 -20.06
CA VAL A 178 15.92 10.82 -21.13
C VAL A 178 15.52 12.19 -20.59
N ALA A 179 15.60 13.22 -21.43
CA ALA A 179 15.44 14.60 -20.98
C ALA A 179 14.04 14.93 -20.42
N ASN A 180 12.98 14.30 -20.96
CA ASN A 180 11.60 14.54 -20.59
C ASN A 180 10.68 13.50 -21.27
N LEU A 181 9.38 13.60 -21.01
CA LEU A 181 8.35 12.74 -21.59
C LEU A 181 8.37 12.69 -23.14
N ALA A 182 8.73 13.77 -23.82
CA ALA A 182 8.77 13.78 -25.29
C ALA A 182 9.94 12.97 -25.86
N ALA A 183 10.98 12.70 -25.06
CA ALA A 183 12.12 11.88 -25.42
C ALA A 183 11.96 10.41 -24.96
N CYS A 184 10.78 10.02 -24.47
CA CYS A 184 10.54 8.69 -23.95
C CYS A 184 10.66 7.58 -24.99
N THR A 185 11.27 6.48 -24.55
CA THR A 185 11.28 5.18 -25.23
C THR A 185 10.71 4.13 -24.27
N ASP A 186 10.57 2.89 -24.74
CA ASP A 186 9.95 1.83 -23.94
C ASP A 186 10.77 1.49 -22.67
N ASP A 187 12.10 1.59 -22.71
CA ASP A 187 12.98 1.30 -21.57
C ASP A 187 13.67 2.56 -21.06
N ALA A 188 12.89 3.57 -20.67
CA ALA A 188 13.43 4.87 -20.24
C ALA A 188 12.74 5.48 -19.02
N PHE A 189 13.42 6.45 -18.42
CA PHE A 189 12.90 7.31 -17.35
C PHE A 189 13.38 8.76 -17.55
N TYR A 190 12.70 9.71 -16.95
CA TYR A 190 13.11 11.11 -16.91
C TYR A 190 12.94 11.68 -15.50
N VAL A 191 13.62 12.79 -15.21
CA VAL A 191 13.52 13.47 -13.91
C VAL A 191 12.84 14.82 -14.09
N GLU A 192 11.78 15.06 -13.33
CA GLU A 192 11.04 16.32 -13.34
C GLU A 192 10.73 16.76 -11.91
N GLY A 193 11.17 17.95 -11.52
CA GLY A 193 10.90 18.48 -10.17
C GLY A 193 11.49 17.64 -9.03
N GLY A 194 12.58 16.89 -9.28
CA GLY A 194 13.19 16.00 -8.28
C GLY A 194 12.48 14.65 -8.12
N ILE A 195 11.54 14.33 -9.02
CA ILE A 195 10.83 13.06 -9.09
C ILE A 195 11.30 12.32 -10.34
N ILE A 196 11.71 11.06 -10.17
CA ILE A 196 11.95 10.11 -11.25
C ILE A 196 10.61 9.65 -11.77
N LYS A 197 10.39 9.75 -13.07
CA LYS A 197 9.18 9.30 -13.76
C LYS A 197 9.55 8.28 -14.82
N LEU A 198 8.93 7.11 -14.76
CA LEU A 198 9.08 6.09 -15.79
C LEU A 198 8.38 6.54 -17.06
N CYS A 199 8.99 6.28 -18.22
CA CYS A 199 8.32 6.44 -19.49
C CYS A 199 7.12 5.47 -19.61
N PRO A 200 6.12 5.77 -20.46
CA PRO A 200 4.90 4.96 -20.53
C PRO A 200 5.12 3.46 -20.80
N GLY A 201 6.09 3.09 -21.65
CA GLY A 201 6.41 1.69 -21.92
C GLY A 201 6.96 0.98 -20.68
N ALA A 202 7.98 1.57 -20.04
CA ALA A 202 8.59 1.06 -18.83
C ALA A 202 7.57 0.96 -17.69
N CYS A 203 6.72 1.98 -17.55
CA CYS A 203 5.61 2.01 -16.60
C CYS A 203 4.59 0.90 -16.84
N THR A 204 4.27 0.59 -18.10
CA THR A 204 3.32 -0.48 -18.44
C THR A 204 3.91 -1.85 -18.09
N PHE A 205 5.14 -2.12 -18.52
CA PHE A 205 5.86 -3.35 -18.17
C PHE A 205 5.91 -3.57 -16.65
N TRP A 206 6.22 -2.49 -15.93
CA TRP A 206 6.30 -2.43 -14.48
C TRP A 206 4.96 -2.66 -13.76
N GLN A 207 3.86 -2.18 -14.32
CA GLN A 207 2.52 -2.39 -13.77
C GLN A 207 1.98 -3.79 -14.08
N GLU A 208 2.45 -4.42 -15.16
CA GLU A 208 2.09 -5.79 -15.54
C GLU A 208 2.87 -6.83 -14.72
N ASP A 209 4.17 -6.62 -14.49
CA ASP A 209 5.02 -7.49 -13.66
C ASP A 209 5.01 -7.05 -12.19
N ARG A 210 3.95 -7.46 -11.48
CA ARG A 210 3.63 -7.01 -10.11
C ARG A 210 4.64 -7.42 -9.04
N ASP A 211 5.50 -8.38 -9.34
CA ASP A 211 6.55 -8.88 -8.43
C ASP A 211 7.96 -8.45 -8.89
N ALA A 212 8.06 -7.58 -9.90
CA ALA A 212 9.31 -7.02 -10.37
C ALA A 212 9.99 -6.19 -9.26
N LYS A 213 11.32 -6.15 -9.30
CA LYS A 213 12.14 -5.36 -8.35
C LYS A 213 12.82 -4.24 -9.09
N VAL A 214 12.86 -3.04 -8.50
CA VAL A 214 13.72 -1.94 -8.97
C VAL A 214 14.94 -1.86 -8.07
N GLU A 215 16.09 -1.88 -8.70
CA GLU A 215 17.33 -1.47 -8.07
C GLU A 215 17.76 -0.15 -8.71
N VAL A 216 17.77 0.90 -7.89
CA VAL A 216 18.31 2.20 -8.30
C VAL A 216 19.78 2.23 -7.88
N LEU A 217 20.64 2.34 -8.87
CA LEU A 217 22.09 2.42 -8.71
C LEU A 217 22.52 3.86 -8.93
N PHE A 218 23.00 4.50 -7.86
CA PHE A 218 23.67 5.79 -7.97
C PHE A 218 25.16 5.54 -8.13
N THR A 219 25.72 5.98 -9.25
CA THR A 219 27.18 5.98 -9.42
C THR A 219 27.68 7.40 -9.17
N CYS A 220 28.47 7.61 -8.12
CA CYS A 220 29.10 8.90 -7.87
C CYS A 220 30.52 8.86 -8.43
N GLU A 221 30.81 9.67 -9.45
CA GLU A 221 32.18 9.92 -9.85
C GLU A 221 32.70 11.08 -8.98
N PRO A 222 33.74 10.90 -8.15
CA PRO A 222 34.25 11.99 -7.34
C PRO A 222 34.75 13.10 -8.26
N GLN A 223 34.16 14.29 -8.13
CA GLN A 223 34.70 15.51 -8.71
C GLN A 223 36.06 15.77 -8.05
N ILE A 224 37.14 15.33 -8.68
CA ILE A 224 38.49 15.75 -8.29
C ILE A 224 38.59 17.23 -8.71
N ALA A 225 38.43 18.14 -7.74
CA ALA A 225 38.71 19.55 -7.95
C ALA A 225 40.17 19.70 -8.43
N PRO A 226 40.45 20.60 -9.40
CA PRO A 226 41.79 20.79 -9.96
C PRO A 226 42.81 21.31 -8.94
#